data_AF-A0A0B8PFX2-F1
#
_entry.id   AF-A0A0B8PFX2-F1
#
_cell.length_a   1.000
_cell.length_b   1.000
_cell.length_c   1.000
_cell.angle_alpha   90.00
_cell.angle_beta   90.00
_cell.angle_gamma   90.00
#
_symmetry.space_group_name_H-M   'P 1'
#
loop_
_entity.id
_entity.type
_entity.pdbx_description
1 polymer ?
#
loop_
_entity_poly.entity_id
_entity_poly.type
_entity_poly.pdbx_seq_one_letter_code
_entity_poly.pdbx_strand_id
1 'polypeptide(L)'
;MSPTEYFKKIWPVLTFAFTSRSSAATIPLNVETQINKLKVPPAIANLSASFGATIGQNGCAGIYPAMLAVMVAPAVGIDPLSFNFIISLVAIITISSFGIAGVGGGATFAALIVLPAMGLPVTIAALLISIEPLIDMARTALNVSGAMTAGTITSRILGKKKEKEALQEANA
;
A
#
# COMPACT_ATOMS: atom_id res chain seq x y z
N MET A 1 -1.78 -21.42 7.92
CA MET A 1 -0.84 -20.93 6.89
C MET A 1 0.20 -20.06 7.56
N SER A 2 1.47 -20.47 7.44
CA SER A 2 2.62 -19.71 7.95
C SER A 2 2.93 -18.50 7.03
N PRO A 3 3.68 -17.49 7.52
CA PRO A 3 4.10 -16.36 6.69
C PRO A 3 4.93 -16.79 5.46
N THR A 4 5.81 -17.78 5.62
CA THR A 4 6.65 -18.29 4.53
C THR A 4 5.82 -18.96 3.43
N GLU A 5 4.80 -19.73 3.80
CA GLU A 5 3.88 -20.35 2.86
C GLU A 5 3.03 -19.29 2.13
N TYR A 6 2.59 -18.25 2.85
CA TYR A 6 1.89 -17.11 2.26
C TYR A 6 2.74 -16.42 1.18
N PHE A 7 3.98 -16.06 1.50
CA PHE A 7 4.88 -15.39 0.57
C PHE A 7 5.13 -16.23 -0.69
N LYS A 8 5.37 -17.53 -0.55
CA LYS A 8 5.54 -18.44 -1.70
C LYS A 8 4.33 -18.43 -2.64
N LYS A 9 3.12 -18.32 -2.10
CA LYS A 9 1.88 -18.32 -2.89
C LYS A 9 1.64 -17.01 -3.62
N ILE A 10 1.99 -15.87 -3.02
CA ILE A 10 1.75 -14.54 -3.62
C ILE A 10 2.92 -14.05 -4.50
N TRP A 11 4.09 -14.67 -4.40
CA TRP A 11 5.30 -14.26 -5.10
C TRP A 11 5.11 -13.96 -6.61
N PRO A 12 4.41 -14.81 -7.40
CA PRO A 12 4.20 -14.53 -8.82
C PRO A 12 3.42 -13.22 -9.07
N VAL A 13 2.43 -12.93 -8.21
CA VAL A 13 1.65 -11.68 -8.28
C VAL A 13 2.54 -10.48 -7.98
N LEU A 14 3.40 -10.58 -6.96
CA LEU A 14 4.31 -9.51 -6.58
C LEU A 14 5.37 -9.26 -7.66
N THR A 15 5.89 -10.32 -8.30
CA THR A 15 6.83 -10.16 -9.42
C THR A 15 6.16 -9.46 -10.61
N PHE A 16 4.93 -9.84 -10.96
CA PHE A 16 4.18 -9.15 -12.01
C PHE A 16 3.86 -7.69 -11.65
N ALA A 17 3.45 -7.43 -10.40
CA ALA A 17 3.21 -6.07 -9.91
C ALA A 17 4.49 -5.22 -9.99
N PHE A 18 5.61 -5.80 -9.59
CA PHE A 18 6.92 -5.16 -9.64
C PHE A 18 7.30 -4.81 -11.08
N THR A 19 7.23 -5.75 -12.03
CA THR A 19 7.67 -5.50 -13.41
C THR A 19 6.68 -4.66 -14.22
N SER A 20 5.38 -4.85 -14.03
CA SER A 20 4.34 -4.11 -14.76
C SER A 20 4.14 -2.69 -14.26
N ARG A 21 4.55 -2.40 -13.01
CA ARG A 21 4.36 -1.09 -12.35
C ARG A 21 2.90 -0.64 -12.31
N SER A 22 1.95 -1.58 -12.37
CA SER A 22 0.52 -1.26 -12.37
C SER A 22 -0.26 -2.14 -11.40
N SER A 23 -0.74 -1.54 -10.31
CA SER A 23 -1.64 -2.23 -9.37
C SER A 23 -2.93 -2.66 -10.06
N ALA A 24 -3.47 -1.84 -10.95
CA ALA A 24 -4.69 -2.15 -11.70
C ALA A 24 -4.50 -3.34 -12.65
N ALA A 25 -3.37 -3.42 -13.36
CA ALA A 25 -3.08 -4.57 -14.24
C ALA A 25 -2.94 -5.88 -13.46
N THR A 26 -2.58 -5.81 -12.17
CA THR A 26 -2.43 -7.00 -11.33
C THR A 26 -3.74 -7.55 -10.78
N ILE A 27 -4.86 -6.83 -10.89
CA ILE A 27 -6.14 -7.19 -10.25
C ILE A 27 -6.57 -8.63 -10.62
N PRO A 28 -6.61 -9.05 -11.89
CA PRO A 28 -7.04 -10.41 -12.24
C PRO A 28 -6.18 -11.49 -11.58
N LEU A 29 -4.86 -11.35 -11.67
CA LEU A 29 -3.89 -12.29 -11.10
C LEU A 29 -3.92 -12.31 -9.56
N ASN A 30 -4.15 -11.14 -8.95
CA ASN A 30 -4.33 -10.97 -7.52
C ASN A 30 -5.59 -11.72 -7.04
N VAL A 31 -6.75 -11.46 -7.67
CA VAL A 31 -8.02 -12.12 -7.34
C VAL A 31 -7.91 -13.63 -7.50
N GLU A 32 -7.37 -14.10 -8.63
CA GLU A 32 -7.18 -15.53 -8.88
C GLU A 32 -6.31 -16.18 -7.80
N THR A 33 -5.18 -15.58 -7.45
CA THR A 33 -4.27 -16.11 -6.44
C THR A 33 -4.92 -16.14 -5.06
N GLN A 34 -5.66 -15.08 -4.69
CA GLN A 34 -6.40 -15.03 -3.43
C GLN A 34 -7.44 -16.15 -3.34
N ILE A 35 -8.22 -16.40 -4.40
CA ILE A 35 -9.25 -17.45 -4.43
C ILE A 35 -8.60 -18.83 -4.45
N ASN A 36 -7.72 -19.09 -5.43
CA ASN A 36 -7.26 -20.45 -5.73
C ASN A 36 -6.17 -20.93 -4.77
N LYS A 37 -5.25 -20.04 -4.37
CA LYS A 37 -4.06 -20.39 -3.56
C LYS A 37 -4.25 -20.04 -2.08
N LEU A 38 -4.88 -18.90 -1.79
CA LEU A 38 -5.08 -18.42 -0.41
C LEU A 38 -6.44 -18.80 0.18
N LYS A 39 -7.36 -19.34 -0.64
CA LYS A 39 -8.72 -19.76 -0.24
C LYS A 39 -9.54 -18.62 0.36
N VAL A 40 -9.35 -17.41 -0.15
CA VAL A 40 -10.16 -16.23 0.20
C VAL A 40 -11.48 -16.28 -0.58
N PRO A 41 -12.64 -16.05 0.07
CA PRO A 41 -13.93 -15.98 -0.62
C PRO A 41 -13.92 -14.97 -1.78
N PRO A 42 -14.53 -15.28 -2.94
CA PRO A 42 -14.47 -14.42 -4.12
C PRO A 42 -14.87 -12.96 -3.89
N ALA A 43 -15.89 -12.70 -3.07
CA ALA A 43 -16.31 -11.34 -2.75
C ALA A 43 -15.22 -10.53 -2.03
N ILE A 44 -14.52 -11.15 -1.07
CA ILE A 44 -13.43 -10.52 -0.31
C ILE A 44 -12.20 -10.33 -1.21
N ALA A 45 -11.89 -11.32 -2.05
CA ALA A 45 -10.77 -11.25 -2.99
C ALA A 45 -10.97 -10.11 -4.01
N ASN A 46 -12.14 -10.03 -4.64
CA ASN A 46 -12.47 -8.96 -5.60
C ASN A 46 -12.45 -7.58 -4.94
N LEU A 47 -13.09 -7.43 -3.77
CA LEU A 47 -13.12 -6.16 -3.07
C LEU A 47 -11.72 -5.71 -2.66
N SER A 48 -10.94 -6.59 -2.00
CA SER A 48 -9.60 -6.23 -1.55
C SER A 48 -8.64 -5.91 -2.70
N ALA A 49 -8.70 -6.65 -3.81
CA ALA A 49 -7.84 -6.39 -4.97
C ALA A 49 -8.21 -5.08 -5.68
N SER A 50 -9.49 -4.86 -6.00
CA SER A 50 -9.94 -3.68 -6.75
C SER A 50 -9.89 -2.40 -5.90
N PHE A 51 -10.38 -2.48 -4.66
CA PHE A 51 -10.34 -1.34 -3.74
C PHE A 51 -8.91 -1.04 -3.27
N GLY A 52 -8.10 -2.08 -3.05
CA GLY A 52 -6.68 -1.94 -2.69
C GLY A 52 -5.82 -1.33 -3.79
N ALA A 53 -6.25 -1.39 -5.06
CA ALA A 53 -5.56 -0.73 -6.16
C ALA A 53 -5.68 0.81 -6.11
N THR A 54 -6.69 1.35 -5.41
CA THR A 54 -6.97 2.79 -5.33
C THR A 54 -6.86 3.36 -3.91
N ILE A 55 -7.08 2.53 -2.89
CA ILE A 55 -7.09 2.90 -1.47
C ILE A 55 -6.14 1.96 -0.71
N GLY A 56 -5.51 2.47 0.36
CA GLY A 56 -4.53 1.69 1.12
C GLY A 56 -3.19 1.53 0.40
N GLN A 57 -2.85 2.48 -0.48
CA GLN A 57 -1.59 2.51 -1.23
C GLN A 57 -0.42 2.95 -0.33
N ASN A 58 -0.01 2.11 0.62
CA ASN A 58 1.07 2.41 1.57
C ASN A 58 2.37 2.85 0.88
N GLY A 59 2.72 2.25 -0.27
CA GLY A 59 3.88 2.63 -1.05
C GLY A 59 3.76 4.04 -1.65
N CYS A 60 2.60 4.37 -2.24
CA CYS A 60 2.39 5.66 -2.91
C CYS A 60 2.11 6.81 -1.95
N ALA A 61 1.24 6.59 -0.97
CA ALA A 61 0.73 7.63 -0.08
C ALA A 61 1.53 7.75 1.22
N GLY A 62 2.21 6.68 1.65
CA GLY A 62 3.01 6.65 2.87
C GLY A 62 4.50 6.81 2.59
N ILE A 63 5.08 5.76 1.99
CA ILE A 63 6.54 5.64 1.89
C ILE A 63 7.14 6.64 0.90
N TYR A 64 6.52 6.83 -0.27
CA TYR A 64 7.07 7.72 -1.29
C TYR A 64 7.23 9.17 -0.81
N PRO A 65 6.18 9.87 -0.33
CA PRO A 65 6.35 11.23 0.16
C PRO A 65 7.27 11.30 1.39
N ALA A 66 7.29 10.29 2.27
CA ALA A 66 8.25 10.24 3.38
C ALA A 66 9.70 10.21 2.89
N MET A 67 9.98 9.33 1.93
CA MET A 67 11.30 9.19 1.32
C MET A 67 11.74 10.51 0.69
N LEU A 68 10.86 11.15 -0.09
CA LEU A 68 11.17 12.46 -0.70
C LEU A 68 11.45 13.54 0.34
N ALA A 69 10.64 13.62 1.38
CA ALA A 69 10.80 14.61 2.45
C ALA A 69 12.14 14.43 3.18
N VAL A 70 12.48 13.18 3.52
CA VAL A 70 13.75 12.84 4.18
C VAL A 70 14.96 13.13 3.28
N MET A 71 14.85 12.87 1.97
CA MET A 71 15.93 13.15 1.02
C MET A 71 16.18 14.64 0.81
N VAL A 72 15.12 15.47 0.81
CA VAL A 72 15.25 16.91 0.52
C VAL A 72 15.52 17.76 1.76
N ALA A 73 15.16 17.29 2.96
CA ALA A 73 15.33 18.05 4.20
C ALA A 73 16.78 18.57 4.41
N PRO A 74 17.85 17.77 4.21
CA PRO A 74 19.22 18.26 4.39
C PRO A 74 19.60 19.38 3.41
N ALA A 75 19.06 19.36 2.19
CA ALA A 75 19.34 20.37 1.17
C ALA A 75 18.79 21.76 1.53
N VAL A 76 17.82 21.82 2.44
CA VAL A 76 17.25 23.07 2.98
C VAL A 76 17.66 23.33 4.44
N GLY A 77 18.68 22.61 4.94
CA GLY A 77 19.22 22.79 6.29
C GLY A 77 18.36 22.22 7.41
N ILE A 78 17.42 21.32 7.11
CA ILE A 78 16.57 20.64 8.09
C ILE A 78 17.19 19.27 8.41
N ASP A 79 17.32 18.94 9.70
CA ASP A 79 17.74 17.61 10.15
C ASP A 79 16.56 16.61 10.04
N PRO A 80 16.63 15.63 9.12
CA PRO A 80 15.57 14.64 8.93
C PRO A 80 15.44 13.63 10.08
N LEU A 81 16.45 13.53 10.96
CA LEU A 81 16.42 12.64 12.12
C LEU A 81 15.86 13.33 13.37
N SER A 82 15.63 14.65 13.30
CA SER A 82 15.08 15.39 14.42
C SER A 82 13.66 14.89 14.75
N PHE A 83 13.38 14.75 16.04
CA PHE A 83 12.11 14.25 16.54
C PHE A 83 10.91 15.07 16.03
N ASN A 84 11.06 16.40 15.99
CA ASN A 84 10.03 17.32 15.49
C ASN A 84 9.73 17.09 14.01
N PHE A 85 10.75 16.85 13.18
CA PHE A 85 10.56 16.55 11.76
C PHE A 85 9.82 15.23 11.57
N ILE A 86 10.25 14.16 12.25
CA ILE A 86 9.65 12.83 12.13
C ILE A 86 8.17 12.84 12.54
N ILE A 87 7.82 13.47 13.67
CA ILE A 87 6.43 13.56 14.12
C ILE A 87 5.58 14.34 13.12
N SER A 88 6.07 15.50 12.67
CA SER A 88 5.34 16.35 11.71
C SER A 88 5.11 15.60 10.41
N LEU A 89 6.15 14.90 9.91
CA LEU A 89 6.08 14.09 8.71
C LEU A 89 5.06 12.95 8.83
N VAL A 90 5.10 12.19 9.93
CA VAL A 90 4.13 11.10 10.17
C VAL A 90 2.71 11.64 10.26
N ALA A 91 2.48 12.75 10.96
CA ALA A 91 1.17 13.36 11.08
C ALA A 91 0.62 13.84 9.73
N ILE A 92 1.43 14.58 8.97
CA ILE A 92 1.06 15.11 7.64
C ILE A 92 0.79 13.97 6.66
N ILE A 93 1.65 12.94 6.61
CA ILE A 93 1.46 11.78 5.74
C ILE A 93 0.17 11.04 6.12
N THR A 94 -0.06 10.81 7.41
CA THR A 94 -1.27 10.11 7.88
C THR A 94 -2.52 10.84 7.40
N ILE A 95 -2.61 12.15 7.61
CA ILE A 95 -3.76 12.97 7.20
C ILE A 95 -3.87 13.00 5.67
N SER A 96 -2.76 13.25 4.97
CA SER A 96 -2.72 13.38 3.51
C SER A 96 -3.07 12.08 2.80
N SER A 97 -2.77 10.93 3.40
CA SER A 97 -3.07 9.60 2.84
C SER A 97 -4.55 9.38 2.56
N PHE A 98 -5.43 9.96 3.38
CA PHE A 98 -6.88 9.93 3.16
C PHE A 98 -7.29 10.76 1.94
N GLY A 99 -6.61 11.89 1.69
CA GLY A 99 -6.90 12.78 0.57
C GLY A 99 -6.47 12.24 -0.81
N ILE A 100 -5.65 11.18 -0.84
CA ILE A 100 -5.17 10.55 -2.08
C ILE A 100 -6.08 9.39 -2.52
N ALA A 101 -6.84 8.83 -1.57
CA ALA A 101 -7.81 7.76 -1.85
C ALA A 101 -8.80 8.18 -2.95
N GLY A 102 -8.74 7.51 -4.10
CA GLY A 102 -9.67 7.73 -5.21
C GLY A 102 -9.33 8.91 -6.15
N VAL A 103 -8.30 9.69 -5.86
CA VAL A 103 -7.80 10.73 -6.78
C VAL A 103 -6.73 10.08 -7.67
N GLY A 104 -6.99 9.98 -8.97
CA GLY A 104 -6.03 9.39 -9.92
C GLY A 104 -4.68 10.11 -9.86
N GLY A 105 -3.57 9.36 -10.00
CA GLY A 105 -2.20 9.90 -10.01
C GLY A 105 -1.32 9.58 -8.78
N GLY A 106 -1.84 8.81 -7.83
CA GLY A 106 -1.06 8.03 -6.86
C GLY A 106 0.05 8.80 -6.12
N ALA A 107 1.29 8.38 -6.34
CA ALA A 107 2.45 8.84 -5.58
C ALA A 107 2.86 10.29 -5.85
N THR A 108 2.64 10.77 -7.07
CA THR A 108 2.94 12.15 -7.45
C THR A 108 2.08 13.13 -6.68
N PHE A 109 0.76 12.88 -6.60
CA PHE A 109 -0.13 13.71 -5.79
C PHE A 109 0.21 13.64 -4.30
N ALA A 110 0.59 12.45 -3.81
CA ALA A 110 1.06 12.31 -2.44
C ALA A 110 2.25 13.23 -2.13
N ALA A 111 3.24 13.26 -3.01
CA ALA A 111 4.41 14.14 -2.89
C ALA A 111 4.03 15.62 -2.96
N LEU A 112 3.14 16.00 -3.89
CA LEU A 112 2.68 17.38 -4.07
C LEU A 112 1.84 17.90 -2.91
N ILE A 113 1.25 17.04 -2.09
CA ILE A 113 0.56 17.44 -0.86
C ILE A 113 1.54 17.51 0.30
N VAL A 114 2.32 16.45 0.51
CA VAL A 114 3.18 16.30 1.70
C VAL A 114 4.35 17.27 1.70
N LEU A 115 5.06 17.45 0.58
CA LEU A 115 6.25 18.30 0.55
C LEU A 115 5.91 19.77 0.84
N PRO A 116 4.91 20.41 0.19
CA PRO A 116 4.53 21.78 0.55
C PRO A 116 3.98 21.91 1.96
N ALA A 117 3.23 20.92 2.46
CA ALA A 117 2.74 20.92 3.84
C ALA A 117 3.89 20.87 4.88
N MET A 118 5.03 20.28 4.51
CA MET A 118 6.27 20.28 5.29
C MET A 118 7.14 21.53 5.04
N GLY A 119 6.74 22.45 4.17
CA GLY A 119 7.56 23.59 3.74
C GLY A 119 8.73 23.21 2.84
N LEU A 120 8.70 22.04 2.21
CA LEU A 120 9.77 21.49 1.39
C LEU A 120 9.50 21.71 -0.12
N PRO A 121 10.56 21.88 -0.93
CA PRO A 121 10.40 22.11 -2.36
C PRO A 121 10.01 20.82 -3.10
N VAL A 122 9.02 20.93 -3.99
CA VAL A 122 8.56 19.80 -4.84
C VAL A 122 9.51 19.48 -6.00
N THR A 123 10.47 20.36 -6.28
CA THR A 123 11.43 20.23 -7.39
C THR A 123 12.32 18.99 -7.26
N ILE A 124 12.43 18.41 -6.07
CA ILE A 124 13.14 17.14 -5.85
C ILE A 124 12.54 15.98 -6.68
N ALA A 125 11.24 16.02 -7.00
CA ALA A 125 10.61 15.03 -7.88
C ALA A 125 11.23 15.01 -9.28
N ALA A 126 11.69 16.17 -9.78
CA ALA A 126 12.37 16.26 -11.08
C ALA A 126 13.77 15.63 -11.03
N LEU A 127 14.46 15.68 -9.89
CA LEU A 127 15.78 15.08 -9.72
C LEU A 127 15.73 13.55 -9.70
N LEU A 128 14.61 12.97 -9.28
CA LEU A 128 14.44 11.53 -9.15
C LEU A 128 13.81 10.87 -10.38
N ILE A 129 13.52 11.65 -11.43
CA ILE A 129 12.86 11.15 -12.64
C ILE A 129 13.62 9.98 -13.30
N SER A 130 14.95 9.96 -13.17
CA SER A 130 15.81 8.92 -13.72
C SER A 130 15.68 7.58 -13.00
N ILE A 131 15.40 7.59 -11.68
CA ILE A 131 15.26 6.39 -10.86
C ILE A 131 13.80 6.07 -10.51
N GLU A 132 12.87 6.97 -10.83
CA GLU A 132 11.45 6.82 -10.58
C GLU A 132 10.88 5.48 -11.07
N PRO A 133 11.25 4.96 -12.26
CA PRO A 133 10.81 3.62 -12.67
C PRO A 133 11.12 2.53 -11.64
N LEU A 134 12.32 2.53 -11.05
CA LEU A 134 12.72 1.51 -10.08
C LEU A 134 11.97 1.63 -8.75
N ILE A 135 11.75 2.87 -8.30
CA ILE A 135 10.99 3.14 -7.07
C ILE A 135 9.53 2.71 -7.27
N ASP A 136 8.94 3.04 -8.42
CA ASP A 136 7.56 2.71 -8.77
C ASP A 136 7.31 1.20 -8.84
N MET A 137 8.30 0.43 -9.33
CA MET A 137 8.27 -1.04 -9.29
C MET A 137 8.11 -1.56 -7.85
N ALA A 138 8.95 -1.09 -6.92
CA ALA A 138 8.90 -1.50 -5.52
C ALA A 138 7.59 -1.08 -4.83
N ARG A 139 7.16 0.17 -5.04
CA ARG A 139 5.94 0.72 -4.45
C ARG A 139 4.69 -0.01 -4.95
N THR A 140 4.64 -0.37 -6.23
CA THR A 140 3.54 -1.14 -6.81
C THR A 140 3.45 -2.53 -6.18
N ALA A 141 4.56 -3.26 -6.10
CA ALA A 141 4.59 -4.57 -5.45
C ALA A 141 4.12 -4.50 -3.98
N LEU A 142 4.54 -3.47 -3.24
CA LEU A 142 4.11 -3.26 -1.87
C LEU A 142 2.61 -3.01 -1.74
N ASN A 143 2.03 -2.15 -2.59
CA ASN A 143 0.60 -1.87 -2.57
C ASN A 143 -0.23 -3.14 -2.85
N VAL A 144 0.16 -3.91 -3.86
CA VAL A 144 -0.50 -5.18 -4.21
C VAL A 144 -0.39 -6.20 -3.07
N SER A 145 0.78 -6.29 -2.44
CA SER A 145 0.97 -7.11 -1.24
C SER A 145 0.04 -6.70 -0.09
N GLY A 146 -0.12 -5.39 0.14
CA GLY A 146 -1.04 -4.85 1.12
C GLY A 146 -2.50 -5.26 0.85
N ALA A 147 -2.94 -5.14 -0.40
CA ALA A 147 -4.27 -5.55 -0.84
C ALA A 147 -4.53 -7.05 -0.59
N MET A 148 -3.58 -7.92 -0.95
CA MET A 148 -3.68 -9.37 -0.70
C MET A 148 -3.71 -9.72 0.79
N THR A 149 -2.93 -8.99 1.58
CA THR A 149 -2.85 -9.17 3.03
C THR A 149 -4.18 -8.77 3.68
N ALA A 150 -4.77 -7.64 3.26
CA ALA A 150 -6.08 -7.19 3.71
C ALA A 150 -7.18 -8.21 3.41
N GLY A 151 -7.22 -8.76 2.19
CA GLY A 151 -8.19 -9.81 1.81
C GLY A 151 -8.02 -11.09 2.62
N THR A 152 -6.78 -11.53 2.83
CA THR A 152 -6.46 -12.72 3.62
C THR A 152 -6.84 -12.57 5.09
N ILE A 153 -6.51 -11.44 5.71
CA ILE A 153 -6.83 -11.16 7.12
C ILE A 153 -8.34 -11.04 7.30
N THR A 154 -9.03 -10.31 6.41
CA THR A 154 -10.49 -10.15 6.44
C THR A 154 -11.19 -11.50 6.35
N SER A 155 -10.76 -12.36 5.43
CA SER A 155 -11.28 -13.73 5.31
C SER A 155 -11.18 -14.51 6.62
N ARG A 156 -10.01 -14.47 7.29
CA ARG A 156 -9.79 -15.16 8.56
C ARG A 156 -10.66 -14.61 9.69
N ILE A 157 -10.80 -13.30 9.79
CA ILE A 157 -11.60 -12.65 10.84
C ILE A 157 -13.08 -13.03 10.67
N LEU A 158 -13.61 -12.92 9.46
CA LEU A 158 -15.01 -13.24 9.18
C LEU A 158 -15.30 -14.73 9.27
N GLY A 159 -14.37 -15.61 8.87
CA GLY A 159 -14.50 -17.06 9.04
C GLY A 159 -14.63 -17.46 10.52
N LYS A 160 -13.74 -16.93 11.38
CA LYS A 160 -13.81 -17.17 12.83
C LYS A 160 -15.10 -16.66 13.47
N LYS A 161 -15.64 -15.55 12.97
CA LYS A 161 -16.92 -15.01 13.44
C LYS A 161 -18.08 -15.97 13.14
N LYS A 162 -18.15 -16.47 11.89
CA LYS A 162 -19.17 -17.46 11.50
C LYS A 162 -19.08 -18.76 12.29
N GLU A 163 -17.87 -19.27 12.54
CA GLU A 163 -17.68 -20.46 13.37
C GLU A 163 -18.22 -20.27 14.79
N LYS A 164 -17.96 -19.10 15.40
CA LYS A 164 -18.49 -18.76 16.74
C LYS A 164 -20.01 -18.65 16.77
N GLU A 165 -20.61 -18.01 15.76
CA GLU A 165 -22.07 -17.87 15.64
C GLU A 165 -22.74 -19.24 15.49
N ALA A 166 -22.21 -20.11 14.63
CA ALA A 166 -22.72 -21.47 14.45
C ALA A 166 -22.61 -22.31 15.75
N LEU A 167 -21.52 -22.15 16.52
CA LEU A 167 -21.37 -22.79 17.82
C LEU A 167 -22.37 -22.26 18.87
N GLN A 168 -22.74 -20.98 18.83
CA GLN A 168 -23.74 -20.41 19.74
C GLN A 168 -25.14 -20.92 19.41
N GLU A 169 -25.50 -20.97 18.13
CA GLU A 169 -26.79 -21.53 17.67
C GLU A 169 -26.91 -23.02 17.98
N ALA A 170 -25.84 -23.80 17.84
CA ALA A 170 -25.86 -25.23 18.15
C ALA A 170 -25.95 -25.55 19.66
N ASN A 171 -25.64 -24.57 20.53
CA ASN A 171 -25.69 -24.70 21.98
C ASN A 171 -26.89 -24.00 22.63
N ALA A 172 -27.78 -23.41 21.82
CA ALA A 172 -29.03 -22.76 22.23
C ALA A 172 -30.23 -23.69 22.00
#